data_AF-A0A4S2GVP6-F1
#
_entry.id   AF-A0A4S2GVP6-F1
#
_cell.length_a   1.000
_cell.length_b   1.000
_cell.length_c   1.000
_cell.angle_alpha   90.00
_cell.angle_beta   90.00
_cell.angle_gamma   90.00
#
_symmetry.space_group_name_H-M   'P 1'
#
loop_
_entity.id
_entity.type
_entity.pdbx_description
1 polymer ?
#
loop_
_entity_poly.entity_id
_entity_poly.type
_entity_poly.pdbx_seq_one_letter_code
_entity_poly.pdbx_strand_id
1 'polypeptide(L)'
;GRRLSDGLHQAIEAKEGVDSKPENQTLASITFQNYFRLDDKLAGMTGTAATEAGEFDSIYGLGVVETPTNKPIARLDEEDELYRTAKEKYDAIIASIEEANAKGQPSL
;
A
#
# COMPACT_ATOMS: atom_id res chain seq x y z
N GLY A 1 -0.06 14.61 24.12
CA GLY A 1 -0.44 15.39 25.32
C GLY A 1 -1.71 16.16 25.06
N ARG A 2 -2.48 16.51 26.10
CA ARG A 2 -3.69 17.36 25.95
C ARG A 2 -3.27 18.81 25.71
N ARG A 3 -4.00 19.53 24.85
CA ARG A 3 -3.83 20.96 24.55
C ARG A 3 -5.15 21.69 24.69
N LEU A 4 -5.07 23.00 24.88
CA LEU A 4 -6.25 23.86 24.93
C LEU A 4 -6.60 24.35 23.52
N SER A 5 -7.89 24.38 23.21
CA SER A 5 -8.41 24.71 21.88
C SER A 5 -8.26 26.20 21.53
N ASP A 6 -8.50 26.54 20.26
CA ASP A 6 -8.71 27.93 19.77
C ASP A 6 -7.57 28.91 20.08
N GLY A 7 -6.32 28.43 20.08
CA GLY A 7 -5.15 29.26 20.36
C GLY A 7 -4.92 29.56 21.84
N LEU A 8 -5.80 29.09 22.75
CA LEU A 8 -5.68 29.34 24.19
C LEU A 8 -4.40 28.75 24.76
N HIS A 9 -3.93 27.63 24.21
CA HIS A 9 -2.69 27.01 24.65
C HIS A 9 -1.49 27.92 24.38
N GLN A 10 -1.41 28.47 23.17
CA GLN A 10 -0.38 29.40 22.75
C GLN A 10 -0.47 30.73 23.51
N ALA A 11 -1.68 31.18 23.84
CA ALA A 11 -1.89 32.38 24.67
C ALA A 11 -1.36 32.19 26.10
N ILE A 12 -1.51 31.00 26.70
CA ILE A 12 -0.95 30.69 28.02
C ILE A 12 0.57 30.52 27.93
N GLU A 13 1.09 29.82 26.91
CA GLU A 13 2.54 29.69 26.69
C GLU A 13 3.20 31.07 26.56
N ALA A 14 2.60 31.98 25.78
CA ALA A 14 3.06 33.35 25.64
C ALA A 14 2.97 34.14 26.96
N LYS A 15 1.90 33.96 27.75
CA LYS A 15 1.75 34.59 29.06
C LYS A 15 2.83 34.14 30.05
N GLU A 16 3.16 32.86 30.07
CA GLU A 16 4.13 32.27 30.99
C GLU A 16 5.58 32.39 30.47
N GLY A 17 5.80 33.09 29.35
CA GLY A 17 7.12 33.33 28.77
C GLY A 17 7.78 32.07 28.17
N VAL A 18 6.97 31.09 27.79
CA VAL A 18 7.41 29.85 27.13
C VAL A 18 7.51 30.08 25.62
N ASP A 19 8.58 29.59 24.99
CA ASP A 19 8.77 29.71 23.54
C ASP A 19 7.64 29.03 22.75
N SER A 20 6.94 29.80 21.92
CA SER A 20 5.92 29.27 21.01
C SER A 20 6.58 28.53 19.86
N LYS A 21 6.29 27.24 19.70
CA LYS A 21 6.79 26.44 18.58
C LYS A 21 5.87 26.62 17.36
N PRO A 22 6.40 26.80 16.14
CA PRO A 22 5.58 26.75 14.94
C PRO A 22 4.99 25.35 14.78
N GLU A 23 3.67 25.29 14.61
CA GLU A 23 2.94 24.02 14.51
C GLU A 23 2.54 23.72 13.08
N ASN A 24 2.84 22.51 12.63
CA ASN A 24 2.18 21.95 11.45
C ASN A 24 0.78 21.50 11.86
N GLN A 25 -0.23 22.21 11.38
CA GLN A 25 -1.63 21.87 11.59
C GLN A 25 -2.20 21.15 10.36
N THR A 26 -2.89 20.04 10.59
CA THR A 26 -3.69 19.40 9.54
C THR A 26 -4.92 20.26 9.26
N LEU A 27 -4.96 20.92 8.09
CA LEU A 27 -6.07 21.78 7.67
C LEU A 27 -7.25 20.98 7.09
N ALA A 28 -6.95 19.87 6.41
CA ALA A 28 -7.94 18.99 5.82
C ALA A 28 -7.46 17.54 5.90
N SER A 29 -8.39 16.61 6.06
CA SER A 29 -8.11 15.19 6.06
C SER A 29 -9.33 14.42 5.56
N ILE A 30 -9.08 13.42 4.72
CA ILE A 30 -10.06 12.42 4.32
C ILE A 30 -9.32 11.11 4.08
N THR A 31 -9.94 9.99 4.44
CA THR A 31 -9.41 8.67 4.12
C THR A 31 -9.80 8.29 2.70
N PHE A 32 -9.04 7.42 2.03
CA PHE A 32 -9.42 6.95 0.68
C PHE A 32 -10.80 6.27 0.69
N GLN A 33 -11.13 5.54 1.74
CA GLN A 33 -12.43 4.91 1.93
C GLN A 33 -13.58 5.93 1.83
N ASN A 34 -13.44 7.05 2.55
CA ASN A 34 -14.47 8.09 2.55
C ASN A 34 -14.43 8.97 1.29
N TYR A 35 -13.25 9.18 0.72
CA TYR A 35 -13.08 9.98 -0.48
C TYR A 35 -13.77 9.35 -1.69
N PHE A 36 -13.52 8.06 -1.96
CA PHE A 36 -14.15 7.36 -3.10
C PHE A 36 -15.65 7.08 -2.91
N ARG A 37 -16.17 7.16 -1.68
CA ARG A 37 -17.61 7.10 -1.41
C ARG A 37 -18.37 8.35 -1.82
N LEU A 38 -17.67 9.43 -2.16
CA LEU A 38 -18.28 10.67 -2.65
C LEU A 38 -18.69 10.58 -4.13
N ASP A 39 -18.12 9.64 -4.89
CA ASP A 39 -18.46 9.46 -6.30
C ASP A 39 -19.82 8.79 -6.44
N ASP A 40 -20.69 9.36 -7.29
CA ASP A 40 -22.01 8.79 -7.62
C ASP A 40 -21.91 7.37 -8.22
N LYS A 41 -20.76 7.07 -8.86
CA LYS A 41 -20.47 5.76 -9.44
C LYS A 41 -18.98 5.44 -9.30
N LEU A 42 -18.70 4.28 -8.70
CA LEU A 42 -17.35 3.77 -8.51
C LEU A 42 -17.15 2.45 -9.28
N ALA A 43 -15.97 2.26 -9.86
CA ALA A 43 -15.55 1.03 -10.53
C ALA A 43 -14.02 0.91 -10.50
N GLY A 44 -13.50 -0.32 -10.64
CA GLY A 44 -12.07 -0.59 -10.65
C GLY A 44 -11.70 -1.85 -11.41
N MET A 45 -10.41 -2.00 -11.73
CA MET A 45 -9.87 -3.17 -12.41
C MET A 45 -8.52 -3.55 -11.81
N THR A 46 -8.31 -4.84 -11.57
CA THR A 46 -7.04 -5.40 -11.10
C THR A 46 -7.00 -6.91 -11.38
N GLY A 47 -5.81 -7.51 -11.35
CA GLY A 47 -5.63 -8.95 -11.51
C GLY A 47 -5.85 -9.78 -10.23
N THR A 48 -6.01 -9.14 -9.06
CA THR A 48 -5.93 -9.82 -7.75
C THR A 48 -7.02 -9.43 -6.76
N ALA A 49 -8.17 -8.91 -7.21
CA ALA A 49 -9.24 -8.46 -6.30
C ALA A 49 -10.09 -9.58 -5.69
N ALA A 50 -10.02 -10.81 -6.21
CA ALA A 50 -10.92 -11.89 -5.82
C ALA A 50 -10.82 -12.24 -4.33
N THR A 51 -9.61 -12.18 -3.74
CA THR A 51 -9.41 -12.46 -2.31
C THR A 51 -10.00 -11.37 -1.40
N GLU A 52 -10.05 -10.14 -1.90
CA GLU A 52 -10.51 -8.96 -1.14
C GLU A 52 -11.97 -8.57 -1.47
N ALA A 53 -12.72 -9.45 -2.15
CA ALA A 53 -14.07 -9.14 -2.62
C ALA A 53 -15.02 -8.71 -1.48
N GLY A 54 -14.91 -9.33 -0.30
CA GLY A 54 -15.70 -8.95 0.87
C GLY A 54 -15.36 -7.58 1.43
N GLU A 55 -14.09 -7.17 1.38
CA GLU A 55 -13.67 -5.83 1.80
C GLU A 55 -14.16 -4.77 0.79
N PHE A 56 -14.02 -5.05 -0.52
CA PHE A 56 -14.53 -4.17 -1.57
C PHE A 56 -16.03 -3.95 -1.49
N ASP A 57 -16.81 -4.99 -1.23
CA ASP A 57 -18.26 -4.88 -1.07
C ASP A 57 -18.64 -4.11 0.20
N SER A 58 -18.08 -4.48 1.35
CA SER A 58 -18.43 -3.86 2.64
C SER A 58 -17.98 -2.40 2.76
N ILE A 59 -16.85 -2.03 2.16
CA ILE A 59 -16.33 -0.66 2.22
C ILE A 59 -16.84 0.19 1.06
N TYR A 60 -16.90 -0.34 -0.17
CA TYR A 60 -17.17 0.48 -1.35
C TYR A 60 -18.44 0.12 -2.12
N GLY A 61 -19.15 -0.94 -1.72
CA GLY A 61 -20.27 -1.48 -2.49
C GLY A 61 -19.84 -2.02 -3.85
N LEU A 62 -18.57 -2.43 -3.97
CA LEU A 62 -17.97 -2.93 -5.20
C LEU A 62 -17.99 -4.45 -5.23
N GLY A 63 -18.79 -5.02 -6.12
CA GLY A 63 -18.68 -6.44 -6.48
C GLY A 63 -17.43 -6.71 -7.29
N VAL A 64 -16.83 -7.89 -7.07
CA VAL A 64 -15.67 -8.37 -7.85
C VAL A 64 -16.13 -9.45 -8.82
N VAL A 65 -15.74 -9.31 -10.09
CA VAL A 65 -16.04 -10.27 -11.15
C VAL A 65 -14.74 -10.75 -11.77
N GLU A 66 -14.49 -12.05 -11.70
CA GLU A 66 -13.34 -12.66 -12.38
C GLU A 66 -13.65 -12.82 -13.87
N THR A 67 -12.84 -12.16 -14.70
CA THR A 67 -12.94 -12.26 -16.16
C THR A 67 -11.95 -13.30 -16.67
N PRO A 68 -12.36 -14.26 -17.52
CA PRO A 68 -11.43 -15.27 -18.04
C PRO A 68 -10.33 -14.62 -18.89
N THR A 69 -9.14 -15.21 -18.85
CA THR A 69 -8.02 -14.76 -19.68
C THR A 69 -8.27 -15.07 -21.15
N ASN A 70 -7.74 -14.23 -22.05
CA ASN A 70 -7.87 -14.44 -23.50
C ASN A 70 -7.18 -15.73 -23.99
N LYS A 71 -6.15 -16.19 -23.28
CA LYS A 71 -5.45 -17.46 -23.53
C LYS A 71 -5.26 -18.23 -22.22
N PRO A 72 -5.18 -19.57 -22.25
CA PRO A 72 -4.80 -20.36 -21.08
C PRO A 72 -3.47 -19.88 -20.50
N ILE A 73 -3.38 -19.83 -19.17
CA ILE A 73 -2.15 -19.47 -18.46
C ILE A 73 -1.18 -20.64 -18.58
N ALA A 74 0.01 -20.38 -19.12
CA ALA A 74 1.09 -21.37 -19.30
C ALA A 74 2.34 -21.04 -18.47
N ARG A 75 2.26 -20.03 -17.60
CA ARG A 75 3.37 -19.64 -16.71
C ARG A 75 3.55 -20.74 -15.66
N LEU A 76 4.81 -21.08 -15.39
CA LEU A 76 5.19 -21.97 -14.30
C LEU A 76 5.56 -21.09 -13.10
N ASP A 77 4.76 -21.16 -12.04
CA ASP A 77 5.03 -20.49 -10.77
C ASP A 77 5.72 -21.51 -9.84
N GLU A 78 6.99 -21.26 -9.52
CA GLU A 78 7.81 -22.13 -8.67
C GLU A 78 7.55 -21.85 -7.18
N GLU A 79 7.87 -22.82 -6.32
CA GLU A 79 7.73 -22.66 -4.86
C GLU A 79 8.81 -21.74 -4.27
N ASP A 80 8.53 -21.19 -3.08
CA ASP A 80 9.47 -20.31 -2.38
C ASP A 80 10.74 -21.06 -1.94
N GLU A 81 11.91 -20.49 -2.24
CA GLU A 81 13.19 -20.93 -1.69
C GLU A 81 13.51 -20.23 -0.37
N LEU A 82 13.61 -20.99 0.72
CA LEU A 82 13.87 -20.47 2.07
C LEU A 82 15.33 -20.59 2.47
N TYR A 83 15.94 -19.47 2.83
CA TYR A 83 17.35 -19.37 3.23
C TYR A 83 17.48 -18.94 4.70
N ARG A 84 18.51 -19.44 5.38
CA ARG A 84 18.73 -19.15 6.81
C ARG A 84 19.26 -17.73 7.01
N THR A 85 20.12 -17.26 6.11
CA THR A 85 20.72 -15.93 6.17
C THR A 85 20.43 -15.14 4.91
N ALA A 86 20.44 -13.80 5.05
CA ALA A 86 20.30 -12.91 3.90
C ALA A 86 21.44 -13.12 2.88
N LYS A 87 22.64 -13.46 3.34
CA LYS A 87 23.79 -13.72 2.46
C LYS A 87 23.53 -14.92 1.55
N GLU A 88 23.12 -16.06 2.10
CA GLU A 88 22.80 -17.26 1.31
C GLU A 88 21.70 -16.98 0.28
N LYS A 89 20.66 -16.25 0.69
CA LYS A 89 19.58 -15.82 -0.21
C LYS A 89 20.13 -15.02 -1.41
N TYR A 90 20.98 -14.03 -1.16
CA TYR A 90 21.53 -13.20 -2.24
C TYR A 90 22.50 -13.96 -3.13
N ASP A 91 23.35 -14.82 -2.55
CA ASP A 91 24.26 -15.67 -3.32
C ASP A 91 23.46 -16.60 -4.27
N ALA A 92 22.33 -17.15 -3.81
CA ALA A 92 21.44 -17.97 -4.65
C ALA A 92 20.70 -17.16 -5.75
N ILE A 93 20.19 -15.96 -5.43
CA ILE A 93 19.58 -15.06 -6.42
C ILE A 93 20.57 -14.74 -7.54
N ILE A 94 21.83 -14.42 -7.19
CA ILE A 94 22.88 -14.12 -8.19
C ILE A 94 23.12 -15.33 -9.09
N ALA A 95 23.23 -16.53 -8.52
CA ALA A 95 23.43 -17.76 -9.29
C ALA A 95 22.29 -18.01 -10.29
N SER A 96 21.03 -17.81 -9.88
CA SER A 96 19.86 -17.94 -10.76
C SER A 96 19.87 -16.92 -11.91
N ILE A 97 20.22 -15.66 -11.62
CA ILE A 97 20.36 -14.61 -12.63
C ILE A 97 21.47 -14.94 -13.63
N GLU A 98 22.62 -15.41 -13.16
CA GLU A 98 23.74 -15.83 -14.01
C GLU A 98 23.35 -17.00 -14.93
N GLU A 99 22.62 -17.99 -14.40
CA GLU A 99 22.12 -19.13 -15.17
C GLU A 99 21.13 -18.68 -16.25
N ALA A 100 20.16 -17.83 -15.91
CA ALA A 100 19.19 -17.28 -16.86
C ALA A 100 19.88 -16.45 -17.95
N ASN A 101 20.83 -15.60 -17.56
CA ASN A 101 21.59 -14.76 -18.49
C ASN A 101 22.42 -15.60 -19.46
N ALA A 102 23.09 -16.65 -18.98
CA ALA A 102 23.87 -17.56 -19.82
C ALA A 102 23.02 -18.27 -20.89
N LYS A 103 21.72 -18.50 -20.60
CA LYS A 103 20.74 -19.05 -21.55
C LYS A 103 20.10 -18.00 -22.47
N GLY A 104 20.38 -16.72 -22.24
CA GLY A 104 19.71 -15.59 -22.92
C GLY A 104 18.26 -15.38 -22.50
N GLN A 105 17.85 -15.95 -21.36
CA GLN A 105 16.50 -15.78 -20.82
C GLN A 105 16.37 -14.42 -20.12
N PRO A 106 15.32 -13.63 -20.41
CA PRO A 106 15.10 -12.37 -19.71
C PRO A 106 14.63 -12.61 -18.27
N SER A 107 15.14 -11.80 -17.34
CA SER A 107 14.77 -11.81 -15.92
C SER A 107 14.24 -10.44 -15.49
N LEU A 108 13.38 -10.40 -14.46
CA LEU A 108 12.81 -9.20 -13.85
C LEU A 108 13.19 -9.13 -12.36
#